data_AF-A0A254PVX8-F1
#
_entry.id   AF-A0A254PVX8-F1
#
_cell.length_a   1.000
_cell.length_b   1.000
_cell.length_c   1.000
_cell.angle_alpha   90.00
_cell.angle_beta   90.00
_cell.angle_gamma   90.00
#
_symmetry.space_group_name_H-M   'P 1'
#
loop_
_entity.id
_entity.type
_entity.pdbx_description
1 polymer ?
#
loop_
_entity_poly.entity_id
_entity_poly.type
_entity_poly.pdbx_seq_one_letter_code
_entity_poly.pdbx_strand_id
1 'polypeptide(L)'
;MNDQLREIISKAKLNFAILASILAFAVVGKFTSPQFTNAIFVTADQLVSDLYIVFIAITLGAFIPNFKLVAFGSMAAFVGAAILIQLGIFTYLTIDYVFAILIVVLGFASIANLYRHYREFRF
;
A
#
# COMPACT_ATOMS: atom_id res chain seq x y z
N MET A 1 -9.98 22.38 18.85
CA MET A 1 -9.26 21.71 17.74
C MET A 1 -9.72 22.39 16.47
N ASN A 2 -8.82 22.98 15.67
CA ASN A 2 -9.21 23.75 14.47
C ASN A 2 -10.04 22.85 13.53
N ASP A 3 -11.18 23.33 13.03
CA ASP A 3 -12.12 22.53 12.22
C ASP A 3 -11.45 21.92 10.98
N GLN A 4 -10.46 22.63 10.42
CA GLN A 4 -9.60 22.14 9.34
C GLN A 4 -8.81 20.87 9.70
N LEU A 5 -8.25 20.81 10.92
CA LEU A 5 -7.49 19.65 11.38
C LEU A 5 -8.42 18.42 11.52
N ARG A 6 -9.63 18.65 11.99
CA ARG A 6 -10.65 17.60 12.13
C ARG A 6 -11.08 17.07 10.77
N GLU A 7 -11.21 17.93 9.76
CA GLU A 7 -11.58 17.53 8.40
C GLU A 7 -10.47 16.73 7.71
N ILE A 8 -9.21 17.18 7.81
CA ILE A 8 -8.04 16.45 7.28
C ILE A 8 -7.98 15.06 7.90
N ILE A 9 -8.03 14.96 9.23
CA ILE A 9 -7.97 13.67 9.94
C ILE A 9 -9.14 12.78 9.51
N SER A 10 -10.35 13.34 9.35
CA SER A 10 -11.54 12.58 8.96
C SER A 10 -11.44 11.98 7.56
N LYS A 11 -10.95 12.74 6.58
CA LYS A 11 -10.74 12.25 5.20
C LYS A 11 -9.53 11.32 5.11
N ALA A 12 -8.50 11.55 5.93
CA ALA A 12 -7.25 10.82 5.92
C ALA A 12 -7.28 9.46 6.65
N LYS A 13 -8.34 9.14 7.39
CA LYS A 13 -8.43 7.95 8.26
C LYS A 13 -7.95 6.66 7.58
N LEU A 14 -8.38 6.41 6.35
CA LEU A 14 -8.02 5.18 5.63
C LEU A 14 -6.53 5.13 5.28
N ASN A 15 -5.94 6.25 4.88
CA ASN A 15 -4.50 6.31 4.58
C ASN A 15 -3.68 5.98 5.83
N PHE A 16 -4.02 6.60 6.97
CA PHE A 16 -3.35 6.32 8.23
C PHE A 16 -3.58 4.89 8.70
N ALA A 17 -4.78 4.35 8.51
CA ALA A 17 -5.07 2.96 8.83
C ALA A 17 -4.17 2.01 8.03
N ILE A 18 -4.04 2.21 6.72
CA ILE A 18 -3.16 1.39 5.86
C ILE A 18 -1.70 1.50 6.28
N LEU A 19 -1.18 2.71 6.48
CA LEU A 19 0.20 2.92 6.90
C LEU A 19 0.47 2.29 8.28
N ALA A 20 -0.47 2.43 9.22
CA ALA A 20 -0.38 1.80 10.52
C ALA A 20 -0.45 0.27 10.43
N SER A 21 -1.26 -0.29 9.53
CA SER A 21 -1.31 -1.73 9.28
C SER A 21 0.00 -2.27 8.71
N ILE A 22 0.64 -1.55 7.78
CA ILE A 22 1.96 -1.93 7.25
C ILE A 22 3.01 -1.92 8.37
N LEU A 23 3.00 -0.88 9.23
CA LEU A 23 3.89 -0.81 10.38
C LEU A 23 3.64 -1.94 11.38
N ALA A 24 2.37 -2.21 11.70
CA ALA A 24 1.98 -3.30 12.59
C ALA A 24 2.43 -4.65 12.02
N PHE A 25 2.28 -4.86 10.71
CA PHE A 25 2.79 -6.05 10.02
C PHE A 25 4.31 -6.17 10.19
N ALA A 26 5.07 -5.09 9.99
CA ALA A 26 6.52 -5.11 10.17
C ALA A 26 6.92 -5.49 11.61
N VAL A 27 6.25 -4.90 12.61
CA VAL A 27 6.54 -5.13 14.02
C VAL A 27 6.18 -6.56 14.41
N VAL A 28 4.96 -7.03 14.12
CA VAL A 28 4.51 -8.39 14.44
C VAL A 28 5.33 -9.42 13.68
N GLY A 29 5.57 -9.18 12.40
CA GLY A 29 6.36 -10.05 11.53
C GLY A 29 7.79 -10.24 12.01
N LYS A 30 8.43 -9.18 12.55
CA LYS A 30 9.75 -9.26 13.18
C LYS A 30 9.80 -10.28 14.34
N PHE A 31 8.71 -10.42 15.11
CA PHE A 31 8.65 -11.34 16.26
C PHE A 31 8.15 -12.74 15.89
N THR A 32 7.31 -12.87 14.87
CA THR A 32 6.63 -14.13 14.52
C THR A 32 7.30 -14.87 13.35
N SER A 33 7.77 -14.15 12.34
CA SER A 33 8.36 -14.71 11.11
C SER A 33 9.38 -13.73 10.52
N PRO A 34 10.54 -13.55 11.19
CA PRO A 34 11.50 -12.51 10.83
C PRO A 34 12.10 -12.71 9.44
N GLN A 35 12.34 -13.96 9.00
CA GLN A 35 12.91 -14.23 7.68
C GLN A 35 11.94 -13.80 6.56
N PHE A 36 10.68 -14.24 6.64
CA PHE A 36 9.63 -13.89 5.69
C PHE A 36 9.39 -12.38 5.64
N THR A 37 9.25 -11.75 6.80
CA THR A 37 9.01 -10.30 6.90
C THR A 37 10.18 -9.52 6.30
N ASN A 38 11.41 -9.89 6.61
CA ASN A 38 12.58 -9.21 6.05
C ASN A 38 12.68 -9.39 4.53
N ALA A 39 12.40 -10.59 4.01
CA ALA A 39 12.38 -10.83 2.57
C ALA A 39 11.40 -9.89 1.86
N ILE A 40 10.18 -9.75 2.37
CA ILE A 40 9.17 -8.83 1.83
C ILE A 40 9.67 -7.39 1.81
N PHE A 41 10.25 -6.89 2.91
CA PHE A 41 10.70 -5.50 2.99
C PHE A 41 11.95 -5.21 2.14
N VAL A 42 12.86 -6.18 1.99
CA VAL A 42 13.99 -6.08 1.06
C VAL A 42 13.49 -6.03 -0.39
N THR A 43 12.56 -6.92 -0.75
CA THR A 43 11.95 -6.88 -2.09
C THR A 43 11.16 -5.60 -2.32
N ALA A 44 10.44 -5.10 -1.32
CA ALA A 44 9.74 -3.82 -1.41
C ALA A 44 10.72 -2.66 -1.68
N ASP A 45 11.88 -2.63 -1.01
CA ASP A 45 12.91 -1.63 -1.22
C ASP A 45 13.49 -1.67 -2.65
N GLN A 46 13.74 -2.87 -3.17
CA GLN A 46 14.15 -3.08 -4.56
C GLN A 46 13.08 -2.59 -5.54
N LEU A 47 11.82 -2.93 -5.31
CA LEU A 47 10.68 -2.49 -6.13
C LEU A 47 10.57 -0.96 -6.18
N VAL A 48 10.87 -0.27 -5.07
CA VAL A 48 10.90 1.21 -5.05
C VAL A 48 12.00 1.78 -5.95
N SER A 49 13.13 1.07 -6.05
CA SER A 49 14.26 1.49 -6.87
C SER A 49 13.98 1.40 -8.38
N ASP A 50 13.10 0.48 -8.81
CA ASP A 50 12.73 0.32 -10.22
C ASP A 50 11.79 1.43 -10.75
N LEU A 51 11.30 2.33 -9.87
CA LEU A 51 10.44 3.50 -10.10
C LEU A 51 9.08 3.27 -10.77
N TYR A 52 8.94 2.33 -11.71
CA TYR A 52 7.73 2.08 -12.47
C TYR A 52 6.53 1.79 -11.56
N ILE A 53 6.72 0.89 -10.59
CA ILE A 53 5.67 0.54 -9.63
C ILE A 53 5.32 1.72 -8.70
N VAL A 54 6.31 2.56 -8.36
CA VAL A 54 6.12 3.76 -7.54
C VAL A 54 5.27 4.78 -8.31
N PHE A 55 5.54 5.00 -9.59
CA PHE A 55 4.74 5.89 -10.43
C PHE A 55 3.29 5.42 -10.53
N ILE A 56 3.06 4.11 -10.72
CA ILE A 56 1.70 3.54 -10.71
C ILE A 56 1.04 3.78 -9.36
N ALA A 57 1.70 3.44 -8.26
CA ALA A 57 1.15 3.58 -6.92
C ALA A 57 0.77 5.03 -6.58
N ILE A 58 1.66 5.99 -6.87
CA ILE A 58 1.40 7.42 -6.67
C ILE A 58 0.23 7.86 -7.55
N THR A 59 0.17 7.41 -8.80
CA THR A 59 -0.90 7.80 -9.73
C THR A 59 -2.26 7.29 -9.24
N LEU A 60 -2.32 6.03 -8.80
CA LEU A 60 -3.51 5.44 -8.20
C LEU A 60 -3.97 6.25 -6.97
N GLY A 61 -3.04 6.61 -6.07
CA GLY A 61 -3.35 7.37 -4.86
C GLY A 61 -3.75 8.83 -5.12
N ALA A 62 -3.08 9.51 -6.05
CA ALA A 62 -3.30 10.93 -6.29
C ALA A 62 -4.53 11.21 -7.17
N PHE A 63 -4.75 10.41 -8.22
CA PHE A 63 -5.72 10.75 -9.26
C PHE A 63 -7.07 10.04 -9.13
N ILE A 64 -7.16 8.92 -8.40
CA ILE A 64 -8.46 8.26 -8.19
C ILE A 64 -9.25 9.00 -7.12
N PRO A 65 -10.46 9.51 -7.41
CA PRO A 65 -11.23 10.32 -6.45
C PRO A 65 -11.58 9.55 -5.16
N ASN A 66 -11.90 8.27 -5.30
CA ASN A 66 -12.30 7.41 -4.19
C ASN A 66 -11.17 6.44 -3.80
N PHE A 67 -10.40 6.83 -2.78
CA PHE A 67 -9.28 6.02 -2.29
C PHE A 67 -9.68 4.64 -1.75
N LYS A 68 -10.93 4.44 -1.33
CA LYS A 68 -11.41 3.11 -0.92
C LYS A 68 -11.31 2.11 -2.07
N LEU A 69 -11.63 2.53 -3.29
CA LEU A 69 -11.51 1.67 -4.48
C LEU A 69 -10.07 1.26 -4.75
N VAL A 70 -9.11 2.17 -4.51
CA VAL A 70 -7.68 1.87 -4.66
C VAL A 70 -7.24 0.83 -3.63
N ALA A 71 -7.60 1.03 -2.37
CA ALA A 71 -7.23 0.13 -1.28
C ALA A 71 -7.86 -1.28 -1.48
N PHE A 72 -9.17 -1.35 -1.70
CA PHE A 72 -9.87 -2.61 -1.89
C PHE A 72 -9.50 -3.28 -3.23
N GLY A 73 -9.32 -2.50 -4.30
CA GLY A 73 -8.90 -3.02 -5.60
C GLY A 73 -7.51 -3.64 -5.54
N SER A 74 -6.56 -2.97 -4.87
CA SER A 74 -5.20 -3.51 -4.67
C SER A 74 -5.24 -4.80 -3.83
N MET A 75 -6.06 -4.84 -2.77
CA MET A 75 -6.25 -6.03 -1.95
C MET A 75 -6.89 -7.18 -2.75
N ALA A 76 -7.91 -6.89 -3.56
CA ALA A 76 -8.58 -7.88 -4.40
C ALA A 76 -7.64 -8.44 -5.47
N ALA A 77 -6.82 -7.57 -6.09
CA ALA A 77 -5.79 -8.00 -7.04
C ALA A 77 -4.75 -8.91 -6.39
N PHE A 78 -4.30 -8.58 -5.17
CA PHE A 78 -3.42 -9.45 -4.38
C PHE A 78 -4.04 -10.82 -4.13
N VAL A 79 -5.29 -10.87 -3.64
CA VAL A 79 -5.99 -12.13 -3.35
C VAL A 79 -6.16 -12.95 -4.63
N GLY A 80 -6.56 -12.32 -5.73
CA GLY A 80 -6.68 -12.98 -7.04
C GLY A 80 -5.36 -13.57 -7.51
N ALA A 81 -4.27 -12.79 -7.44
CA ALA A 81 -2.93 -13.27 -7.79
C ALA A 81 -2.47 -14.43 -6.89
N ALA A 82 -2.71 -14.34 -5.57
CA ALA A 82 -2.37 -15.41 -4.63
C ALA A 82 -3.11 -16.73 -4.95
N ILE A 83 -4.40 -16.65 -5.31
CA ILE A 83 -5.17 -17.83 -5.76
C ILE A 83 -4.56 -18.40 -7.04
N LEU A 84 -4.25 -17.57 -8.03
CA LEU A 84 -3.67 -18.01 -9.31
C LEU A 84 -2.27 -18.66 -9.12
N ILE A 85 -1.46 -18.15 -8.19
CA ILE A 85 -0.19 -18.76 -7.79
C ILE A 85 -0.44 -20.12 -7.14
N GLN A 86 -1.37 -20.20 -6.20
CA GLN A 86 -1.68 -21.45 -5.49
C GLN A 86 -2.24 -22.54 -6.42
N LEU A 87 -2.96 -22.15 -7.47
CA LEU A 87 -3.46 -23.05 -8.52
C LEU A 87 -2.37 -23.44 -9.55
N GLY A 88 -1.16 -22.91 -9.44
CA GLY A 88 -0.06 -23.18 -10.37
C GLY A 88 -0.21 -22.53 -11.75
N ILE A 89 -1.11 -21.55 -11.90
CA ILE A 89 -1.29 -20.80 -13.15
C ILE A 89 -0.13 -19.81 -13.33
N PHE A 90 0.25 -19.13 -12.24
CA PHE A 90 1.43 -18.28 -12.21
C PHE A 90 2.58 -18.99 -11.52
N THR A 91 3.46 -19.61 -12.31
CA THR A 91 4.63 -20.35 -11.82
C THR A 91 5.89 -19.49 -11.66
N TYR A 92 5.89 -18.29 -12.23
CA TYR A 92 7.01 -17.33 -12.21
C TYR A 92 6.87 -16.28 -11.10
N LEU A 93 5.73 -16.23 -10.41
CA LEU A 93 5.46 -15.30 -9.31
C LEU A 93 5.45 -16.05 -7.99
N THR A 94 5.98 -15.41 -6.94
CA THR A 94 5.90 -15.89 -5.56
C THR A 94 4.92 -15.04 -4.77
N ILE A 95 4.31 -15.63 -3.73
CA ILE A 95 3.40 -14.91 -2.84
C ILE A 95 4.13 -13.74 -2.16
N ASP A 96 5.37 -13.97 -1.70
CA ASP A 96 6.22 -12.97 -1.05
C ASP A 96 6.42 -11.74 -1.95
N TYR A 97 6.69 -11.96 -3.24
CA TYR A 97 6.89 -10.89 -4.21
C TYR A 97 5.60 -10.09 -4.45
N VAL A 98 4.46 -10.77 -4.64
CA VAL A 98 3.18 -10.10 -4.86
C VAL A 98 2.70 -9.37 -3.60
N PHE A 99 3.05 -9.87 -2.41
CA PHE A 99 2.80 -9.18 -1.16
C PHE A 99 3.67 -7.94 -0.98
N ALA A 100 4.95 -7.99 -1.40
CA ALA A 100 5.82 -6.81 -1.45
C ALA A 100 5.25 -5.74 -2.39
N ILE A 101 4.75 -6.12 -3.58
CA ILE A 101 4.04 -5.21 -4.49
C ILE A 101 2.84 -4.56 -3.80
N LEU A 102 2.02 -5.36 -3.10
CA LEU A 102 0.86 -4.83 -2.37
C LEU A 102 1.27 -3.76 -1.35
N ILE A 103 2.31 -4.01 -0.56
CA ILE A 103 2.81 -3.05 0.45
C ILE A 103 3.29 -1.76 -0.23
N VAL A 104 4.08 -1.86 -1.29
CA VAL A 104 4.58 -0.69 -2.03
C VAL A 104 3.40 0.11 -2.60
N VAL A 105 2.47 -0.55 -3.28
CA VAL A 105 1.30 0.12 -3.88
C VAL A 105 0.46 0.80 -2.82
N LEU A 106 0.09 0.10 -1.76
CA LEU A 106 -0.73 0.66 -0.68
C LEU A 106 -0.01 1.78 0.09
N GLY A 107 1.28 1.63 0.35
CA GLY A 107 2.10 2.64 1.04
C GLY A 107 2.18 3.94 0.27
N PHE A 108 2.67 3.89 -0.98
CA PHE A 108 2.81 5.08 -1.82
C PHE A 108 1.47 5.70 -2.22
N ALA A 109 0.45 4.88 -2.51
CA ALA A 109 -0.88 5.40 -2.81
C ALA A 109 -1.49 6.13 -1.60
N SER A 110 -1.29 5.61 -0.38
CA SER A 110 -1.75 6.28 0.85
C SER A 110 -1.07 7.63 1.06
N ILE A 111 0.25 7.72 0.85
CA ILE A 111 1.01 8.97 0.98
C ILE A 111 0.58 9.97 -0.10
N ALA A 112 0.46 9.53 -1.35
CA ALA A 112 0.05 10.39 -2.47
C ALA A 112 -1.37 10.95 -2.26
N ASN A 113 -2.29 10.11 -1.78
CA ASN A 113 -3.65 10.53 -1.47
C ASN A 113 -3.68 11.53 -0.29
N LEU A 114 -2.88 11.32 0.77
CA LEU A 114 -2.73 12.31 1.85
C LEU A 114 -2.25 13.66 1.33
N TYR A 115 -1.27 13.65 0.42
CA TYR A 115 -0.74 14.86 -0.17
C TYR A 115 -1.78 15.62 -1.00
N ARG A 116 -2.64 14.90 -1.76
CA ARG A 116 -3.78 15.49 -2.46
C ARG A 116 -4.72 16.21 -1.49
N HIS A 117 -5.10 15.56 -0.41
CA HIS A 117 -5.98 16.16 0.60
C HIS A 117 -5.37 17.43 1.18
N TYR A 118 -4.08 17.44 1.50
CA TYR A 118 -3.41 18.65 1.99
C TYR A 118 -3.40 19.79 0.98
N ARG A 119 -3.23 19.49 -0.32
CA ARG A 119 -3.25 20.50 -1.39
C ARG A 119 -4.62 21.16 -1.54
N GLU A 120 -5.70 20.40 -1.40
CA GLU A 120 -7.08 20.91 -1.49
C GLU A 120 -7.40 21.97 -0.41
N PHE A 121 -6.68 21.99 0.73
CA PHE A 121 -6.86 22.98 1.80
C PHE A 121 -6.02 24.26 1.65
N ARG A 122 -5.05 24.29 0.72
CA ARG A 122 -4.18 25.47 0.52
C ARG A 122 -4.72 26.49 -0.49
N PHE A 123 -5.90 26.27 -1.06
CA PHE A 123 -6.55 27.15 -2.02
C PHE A 123 -7.96 27.52 -1.58
#